data_AF-A0A2H6ADC0-F1
#
_entry.id   AF-A0A2H6ADC0-F1
#
_cell.length_a   1.000
_cell.length_b   1.000
_cell.length_c   1.000
_cell.angle_alpha   90.00
_cell.angle_beta   90.00
_cell.angle_gamma   90.00
#
_symmetry.space_group_name_H-M   'P 1'
#
loop_
_entity.id
_entity.type
_entity.pdbx_description
1 polymer ?
#
loop_
_entity_poly.entity_id
_entity_poly.type
_entity_poly.pdbx_seq_one_letter_code
_entity_poly.pdbx_strand_id
1 'polypeptide(L)'
;MTSTKTRRKITGQALTSSAWDAALSTVLQRAETRGYILPQEIQQELRRLGLGTRLWRQFIERAGSFLTYQNGRYYYVPSLTGNRLHEEERQLHVRALLQALIDSCKRSQHHVERRSADRVEVYWPVTLTLEDGTAHRAVTRDISVSGIRFLGSRSLLGQRIVVRLTLNNGHEHVFSVRILWTCEVGDSLYENGGSVLQVLSPDTKSFPSGET
;
A
#
# COMPACT_ATOMS: atom_id res chain seq x y z
N MET A 1 42.88 32.57 -48.49
CA MET A 1 41.68 33.21 -47.92
C MET A 1 40.52 32.23 -48.00
N THR A 2 39.99 31.74 -46.87
CA THR A 2 38.59 31.35 -46.64
C THR A 2 38.52 30.59 -45.31
N SER A 3 38.18 31.31 -44.24
CA SER A 3 37.93 30.75 -42.91
C SER A 3 36.41 30.66 -42.71
N THR A 4 35.90 29.43 -42.68
CA THR A 4 34.49 29.11 -42.48
C THR A 4 34.18 29.09 -40.98
N LYS A 5 33.47 30.10 -40.47
CA LYS A 5 33.01 30.16 -39.08
C LYS A 5 31.78 29.27 -38.87
N THR A 6 31.98 28.12 -38.22
CA THR A 6 30.91 27.24 -37.73
C THR A 6 30.26 27.84 -36.48
N ARG A 7 29.00 28.26 -36.59
CA ARG A 7 28.19 28.86 -35.52
C ARG A 7 27.61 27.76 -34.62
N ARG A 8 28.13 27.61 -33.40
CA ARG A 8 27.63 26.66 -32.38
C ARG A 8 26.19 27.00 -31.94
N LYS A 9 25.21 26.15 -32.30
CA LYS A 9 23.87 26.04 -31.69
C LYS A 9 23.92 25.00 -30.56
N ILE A 10 24.37 25.36 -29.35
CA ILE A 10 24.44 24.37 -28.24
C ILE A 10 23.66 24.79 -26.98
N THR A 11 23.22 26.05 -26.84
CA THR A 11 22.75 26.54 -25.52
C THR A 11 21.24 26.45 -25.27
N GLY A 12 20.39 26.21 -26.27
CA GLY A 12 18.91 26.25 -26.08
C GLY A 12 18.24 24.94 -25.65
N GLN A 13 18.84 23.78 -25.93
CA GLN A 13 18.22 22.46 -25.72
C GLN A 13 18.45 21.87 -24.33
N ALA A 14 19.60 22.16 -23.69
CA ALA A 14 19.90 21.63 -22.36
C ALA A 14 19.06 22.31 -21.26
N LEU A 15 18.85 23.63 -21.37
CA LEU A 15 18.01 24.41 -20.45
C LEU A 15 16.52 24.03 -20.53
N THR A 16 16.07 23.54 -21.67
CA THR A 16 14.68 23.08 -21.82
C THR A 16 14.48 21.71 -21.16
N SER A 17 15.42 20.76 -21.27
CA SER A 17 15.23 19.47 -20.58
C SER A 17 15.14 19.62 -19.06
N SER A 18 16.01 20.41 -18.43
CA SER A 18 16.00 20.58 -16.97
C SER A 18 14.73 21.26 -16.45
N ALA A 19 14.24 22.27 -17.16
CA ALA A 19 12.98 22.94 -16.81
C ALA A 19 11.78 21.99 -16.93
N TRP A 20 11.81 21.07 -17.89
CA TRP A 20 10.75 20.08 -18.07
C TRP A 20 10.71 19.05 -16.95
N ASP A 21 11.88 18.52 -16.56
CA ASP A 21 11.97 17.52 -15.50
C ASP A 21 11.56 18.14 -14.15
N ALA A 22 11.88 19.41 -13.90
CA ALA A 22 11.44 20.16 -12.72
C ALA A 22 9.91 20.43 -12.71
N ALA A 23 9.30 20.71 -13.86
CA ALA A 23 7.84 20.81 -13.96
C ALA A 23 7.18 19.45 -13.70
N LEU A 24 7.75 18.38 -14.25
CA LEU A 24 7.21 17.02 -14.10
C LEU A 24 7.19 16.61 -12.63
N SER A 25 8.32 16.71 -11.93
CA SER A 25 8.39 16.35 -10.51
C SER A 25 7.40 17.15 -9.65
N THR A 26 7.30 18.46 -9.88
CA THR A 26 6.38 19.33 -9.13
C THR A 26 4.91 18.97 -9.39
N VAL A 27 4.54 18.70 -10.65
CA VAL A 27 3.17 18.32 -11.02
C VAL A 27 2.80 16.97 -10.42
N LEU A 28 3.68 15.96 -10.53
CA LEU A 28 3.43 14.62 -9.99
C LEU A 28 3.28 14.67 -8.46
N GLN A 29 4.19 15.36 -7.77
CA GLN A 29 4.12 15.51 -6.31
C GLN A 29 2.82 16.19 -5.86
N ARG A 30 2.36 17.21 -6.57
CA ARG A 30 1.08 17.87 -6.25
C ARG A 30 -0.12 16.95 -6.49
N ALA A 31 -0.13 16.24 -7.62
CA ALA A 31 -1.20 15.30 -7.94
C ALA A 31 -1.25 14.13 -6.97
N GLU A 32 -0.10 13.66 -6.49
CA GLU A 32 0.02 12.63 -5.45
C GLU A 32 -0.49 13.15 -4.10
N THR A 33 -0.02 14.32 -3.65
CA THR A 33 -0.40 14.89 -2.34
C THR A 33 -1.88 15.27 -2.26
N ARG A 34 -2.46 15.80 -3.35
CA ARG A 34 -3.83 16.33 -3.37
C ARG A 34 -4.84 15.35 -3.99
N GLY A 35 -4.37 14.21 -4.49
CA GLY A 35 -5.15 13.23 -5.25
C GLY A 35 -5.40 13.63 -6.72
N TYR A 36 -5.30 14.91 -7.09
CA TYR A 36 -5.41 15.35 -8.48
C TYR A 36 -4.72 16.71 -8.72
N ILE A 37 -4.57 17.07 -10.00
CA ILE A 37 -4.16 18.40 -10.46
C ILE A 37 -5.03 18.86 -11.65
N LEU A 38 -5.34 20.16 -11.70
CA LEU A 38 -6.12 20.75 -12.78
C LEU A 38 -5.24 21.11 -14.00
N PRO A 39 -5.79 21.07 -15.23
CA PRO A 39 -5.07 21.51 -16.42
C PRO A 39 -4.50 22.94 -16.31
N GLN A 40 -5.23 23.84 -15.64
CA GLN A 40 -4.78 25.22 -15.42
C GLN A 40 -3.56 25.29 -14.48
N GLU A 41 -3.49 24.44 -13.46
CA GLU A 41 -2.36 24.38 -12.53
C GLU A 41 -1.10 23.85 -13.24
N ILE A 42 -1.25 22.87 -14.14
CA ILE A 42 -0.15 22.39 -15.00
C ILE A 42 0.36 23.52 -15.89
N GLN A 43 -0.54 24.27 -16.54
CA GLN A 43 -0.16 25.41 -17.37
C GLN A 43 0.52 26.54 -16.58
N GLN A 44 0.07 26.80 -15.36
CA GLN A 44 0.70 27.76 -14.45
C GLN A 44 2.11 27.31 -14.08
N GLU A 45 2.30 26.03 -13.79
CA GLU A 45 3.62 25.46 -13.46
C GLU A 45 4.61 25.57 -14.63
N LEU A 46 4.16 25.25 -15.84
CA LEU A 46 4.96 25.44 -17.05
C LEU A 46 5.33 26.91 -17.26
N ARG A 47 4.38 27.83 -17.09
CA ARG A 47 4.62 29.27 -17.22
C ARG A 47 5.63 29.77 -16.18
N ARG A 48 5.56 29.27 -14.95
CA ARG A 48 6.50 29.60 -13.85
C ARG A 48 7.94 29.27 -14.24
N LEU A 49 8.15 28.19 -14.99
CA LEU A 49 9.46 27.74 -15.46
C LEU A 49 9.87 28.33 -16.82
N GLY A 50 9.15 29.36 -17.30
CA GLY A 50 9.43 30.00 -18.59
C GLY A 50 9.07 29.12 -19.80
N LEU A 51 8.34 28.03 -19.59
CA LEU A 51 7.85 27.18 -20.68
C LEU A 51 6.56 27.77 -21.27
N GLY A 52 6.48 27.79 -22.60
CA GLY A 52 5.32 28.31 -23.30
C GLY A 52 4.06 27.51 -22.96
N THR A 53 2.95 28.19 -22.71
CA THR A 53 1.67 27.53 -22.37
C THR A 53 1.21 26.54 -23.43
N ARG A 54 1.55 26.75 -24.71
CA ARG A 54 1.24 25.84 -25.82
C ARG A 54 1.90 24.46 -25.69
N LEU A 55 2.94 24.31 -24.85
CA LEU A 55 3.66 23.07 -24.64
C LEU A 55 2.96 22.12 -23.65
N TRP A 56 1.85 22.54 -23.02
CA TRP A 56 1.17 21.72 -22.01
C TRP A 56 0.71 20.37 -22.55
N ARG A 57 0.31 20.27 -23.82
CA ARG A 57 -0.07 19.00 -24.44
C ARG A 57 1.13 18.05 -24.56
N GLN A 58 2.28 18.56 -25.02
CA GLN A 58 3.53 17.81 -25.09
C GLN A 58 4.02 17.41 -23.68
N PHE A 59 3.75 18.24 -22.67
CA PHE A 59 3.99 17.92 -21.28
C PHE A 59 3.14 16.73 -20.80
N ILE A 60 1.84 16.72 -21.08
CA ILE A 60 0.99 15.57 -20.77
C ILE A 60 1.44 14.32 -21.52
N GLU A 61 1.79 14.44 -22.80
CA GLU A 61 2.31 13.31 -23.60
C GLU A 61 3.60 12.74 -23.00
N ARG A 62 4.52 13.60 -22.55
CA ARG A 62 5.77 13.18 -21.88
C ARG A 62 5.54 12.64 -20.48
N ALA A 63 4.58 13.20 -19.74
CA ALA A 63 4.12 12.66 -18.47
C ALA A 63 3.45 11.29 -18.65
N GLY A 64 2.96 10.97 -19.85
CA GLY A 64 2.58 9.62 -20.27
C GLY A 64 1.70 8.89 -19.27
N SER A 65 2.15 7.72 -18.82
CA SER A 65 1.42 6.84 -17.89
C SER A 65 1.38 7.32 -16.44
N PHE A 66 2.10 8.39 -16.09
CA PHE A 66 2.10 8.92 -14.73
C PHE A 66 0.85 9.74 -14.39
N LEU A 67 0.07 10.17 -15.39
CA LEU A 67 -1.14 10.95 -15.20
C LEU A 67 -2.31 10.36 -16.00
N THR A 68 -3.46 10.18 -15.36
CA THR A 68 -4.71 9.79 -16.03
C THR A 68 -5.74 10.92 -15.94
N TYR A 69 -6.38 11.25 -17.07
CA TYR A 69 -7.41 12.29 -17.12
C TYR A 69 -8.80 11.72 -16.84
N GLN A 70 -9.47 12.22 -15.79
CA GLN A 70 -10.85 11.87 -15.46
C GLN A 70 -11.60 13.10 -14.94
N ASN A 71 -12.84 13.32 -15.39
CA ASN A 71 -13.73 14.38 -14.86
C ASN A 71 -13.09 15.78 -14.81
N GLY A 72 -12.32 16.16 -15.84
CA GLY A 72 -11.68 17.49 -15.88
C GLY A 72 -10.35 17.61 -15.12
N ARG A 73 -9.86 16.51 -14.52
CA ARG A 73 -8.71 16.49 -13.61
C ARG A 73 -7.70 15.44 -14.03
N TYR A 74 -6.42 15.68 -13.74
CA TYR A 74 -5.36 14.69 -13.89
C TYR A 74 -5.06 14.06 -12.54
N TYR A 75 -5.14 12.74 -12.46
CA TYR A 75 -4.82 11.95 -11.27
C TYR A 75 -3.43 11.35 -11.43
N TYR A 76 -2.64 11.39 -10.36
CA TYR A 76 -1.36 10.68 -10.34
C TYR A 76 -1.62 9.18 -10.41
N VAL A 77 -0.97 8.52 -11.36
CA VAL A 77 -0.90 7.07 -11.44
C VAL A 77 0.56 6.72 -11.20
N PRO A 78 0.89 6.11 -10.05
CA PRO A 78 2.25 5.68 -9.78
C PRO A 78 2.74 4.81 -10.95
N SER A 79 3.92 5.11 -11.51
CA SER A 79 4.50 4.27 -12.56
C SER A 79 4.61 2.82 -12.07
N LEU A 80 3.97 1.94 -12.83
CA LEU A 80 3.54 0.60 -12.46
C LEU A 80 4.64 -0.45 -12.22
N THR A 81 5.93 -0.12 -12.20
CA THR A 81 6.97 -1.15 -12.46
C THR A 81 7.76 -1.69 -11.27
N GLY A 82 7.73 -1.08 -10.08
CA GLY A 82 8.45 -1.59 -8.91
C GLY A 82 7.54 -1.89 -7.73
N ASN A 83 6.92 -0.83 -7.20
CA ASN A 83 6.17 -0.92 -5.95
C ASN A 83 4.89 -1.76 -6.07
N ARG A 84 4.22 -1.75 -7.24
CA ARG A 84 3.03 -2.58 -7.47
C ARG A 84 3.38 -4.06 -7.64
N LEU A 85 4.48 -4.40 -8.33
CA LEU A 85 4.90 -5.79 -8.45
C LEU A 85 5.28 -6.35 -7.09
N HIS A 86 6.04 -5.61 -6.28
CA HIS A 86 6.36 -6.03 -4.92
C HIS A 86 5.11 -6.10 -4.02
N GLU A 87 4.15 -5.20 -4.19
CA GLU A 87 2.87 -5.30 -3.47
C GLU A 87 2.04 -6.49 -3.95
N GLU A 88 1.96 -6.78 -5.25
CA GLU A 88 1.26 -7.94 -5.80
C GLU A 88 1.93 -9.25 -5.35
N GLU A 89 3.27 -9.34 -5.39
CA GLU A 89 4.04 -10.47 -4.85
C GLU A 89 3.79 -10.64 -3.35
N ARG A 90 3.78 -9.55 -2.58
CA ARG A 90 3.46 -9.55 -1.15
C ARG A 90 2.04 -10.04 -0.91
N GLN A 91 1.06 -9.58 -1.69
CA GLN A 91 -0.33 -10.00 -1.58
C GLN A 91 -0.51 -11.47 -1.95
N LEU A 92 0.18 -11.96 -2.99
CA LEU A 92 0.19 -13.38 -3.36
C LEU A 92 0.81 -14.23 -2.25
N HIS A 93 1.91 -13.78 -1.65
CA HIS A 93 2.55 -14.47 -0.54
C HIS A 93 1.65 -14.53 0.71
N VAL A 94 1.00 -13.41 1.06
CA VAL A 94 0.01 -13.34 2.14
C VAL A 94 -1.12 -14.35 1.89
N ARG A 95 -1.70 -14.34 0.69
CA ARG A 95 -2.79 -15.26 0.31
C ARG A 95 -2.36 -16.72 0.41
N ALA A 96 -1.18 -17.06 -0.11
CA ALA A 96 -0.66 -18.42 -0.09
C ALA A 96 -0.48 -18.95 1.34
N LEU A 97 0.06 -18.12 2.24
CA LEU A 97 0.28 -18.51 3.63
C LEU A 97 -1.04 -18.63 4.40
N LEU A 98 -1.96 -17.69 4.23
CA LEU A 98 -3.29 -17.76 4.85
C LEU A 98 -4.08 -18.96 4.34
N GLN A 99 -4.00 -19.26 3.04
CA GLN A 99 -4.61 -20.46 2.47
C GLN A 99 -4.02 -21.74 3.07
N ALA A 100 -2.70 -21.83 3.24
CA ALA A 100 -2.06 -22.99 3.87
C ALA A 100 -2.50 -23.18 5.33
N LEU A 101 -2.71 -22.09 6.08
CA LEU A 101 -3.25 -22.12 7.45
C LEU A 101 -4.69 -22.61 7.48
N ILE A 102 -5.53 -22.10 6.57
CA ILE A 102 -6.91 -22.53 6.38
C ILE A 102 -6.96 -24.03 6.06
N ASP A 103 -6.12 -24.51 5.14
CA ASP A 103 -6.09 -25.91 4.73
C ASP A 103 -5.55 -26.82 5.86
N SER A 104 -4.62 -26.32 6.68
CA SER A 104 -4.17 -27.02 7.89
C SER A 104 -5.30 -27.18 8.91
N CYS A 105 -6.09 -26.12 9.11
CA CYS A 105 -7.23 -26.13 10.00
C CYS A 105 -8.31 -27.11 9.52
N LYS A 106 -8.70 -27.03 8.24
CA LYS A 106 -9.69 -27.95 7.64
C LYS A 106 -9.29 -29.42 7.72
N ARG A 107 -8.00 -29.73 7.54
CA ARG A 107 -7.48 -31.10 7.70
C ARG A 107 -7.56 -31.58 9.15
N SER A 108 -7.39 -30.69 10.11
CA SER A 108 -7.48 -31.03 11.54
C SER A 108 -8.94 -31.16 11.99
N GLN A 109 -9.86 -30.41 11.37
CA GLN A 109 -11.30 -30.44 11.59
C GLN A 109 -11.96 -31.47 10.65
N HIS A 110 -11.59 -32.74 10.78
CA HIS A 110 -12.27 -33.85 10.11
C HIS A 110 -13.68 -34.08 10.69
N HIS A 111 -14.60 -33.10 10.65
CA HIS A 111 -16.03 -33.36 10.83
C HIS A 111 -16.87 -32.14 10.42
N VAL A 112 -17.63 -32.32 9.33
CA VAL A 112 -18.89 -31.61 9.00
C VAL A 112 -18.76 -30.10 8.77
N GLU A 113 -18.31 -29.71 7.58
CA GLU A 113 -18.56 -28.35 7.09
C GLU A 113 -19.15 -28.41 5.67
N ARG A 114 -20.48 -28.24 5.59
CA ARG A 114 -21.28 -28.31 4.35
C ARG A 114 -21.53 -26.94 3.70
N ARG A 115 -20.86 -25.89 4.16
CA ARG A 115 -20.95 -24.53 3.58
C ARG A 115 -19.54 -24.04 3.31
N SER A 116 -19.25 -23.73 2.05
CA SER A 116 -18.02 -23.05 1.65
C SER A 116 -18.04 -21.61 2.16
N ALA A 117 -17.79 -21.42 3.45
CA ALA A 117 -17.56 -20.09 3.98
C ALA A 117 -16.14 -19.65 3.55
N ASP A 118 -16.03 -18.46 2.95
CA ASP A 118 -14.75 -17.81 2.65
C ASP A 118 -13.90 -17.53 3.90
N ARG A 119 -14.48 -17.75 5.09
CA ARG A 119 -13.86 -17.60 6.40
C ARG A 119 -13.97 -18.91 7.16
N VAL A 120 -12.87 -19.33 7.77
CA VAL A 120 -12.83 -20.50 8.65
C VAL A 120 -12.79 -20.02 10.08
N GLU A 121 -13.67 -20.55 10.93
CA GLU A 121 -13.65 -20.28 12.36
C GLU A 121 -12.44 -20.96 13.01
N VAL A 122 -11.61 -20.14 13.68
CA VAL A 122 -10.37 -20.58 14.32
C VAL A 122 -10.19 -19.86 15.64
N TYR A 123 -9.89 -20.62 16.69
CA TYR A 123 -9.70 -20.11 18.05
C TYR A 123 -8.27 -20.37 18.50
N TRP A 124 -7.36 -19.47 18.10
CA TRP A 124 -5.96 -19.54 18.46
C TRP A 124 -5.56 -18.37 19.37
N PRO A 125 -4.80 -18.63 20.44
CA PRO A 125 -4.22 -17.56 21.23
C PRO A 125 -3.20 -16.80 20.38
N VAL A 126 -3.29 -15.48 20.37
CA VAL A 126 -2.38 -14.61 19.64
C VAL A 126 -1.86 -13.50 20.55
N THR A 127 -0.65 -13.03 20.25
CA THR A 127 -0.09 -11.81 20.84
C THR A 127 -0.18 -10.69 19.80
N LEU A 128 -0.78 -9.57 20.19
CA LEU A 128 -0.94 -8.37 19.38
C LEU A 128 0.05 -7.32 19.87
N THR A 129 0.95 -6.86 19.01
CA THR A 129 1.81 -5.70 19.28
C THR A 129 1.22 -4.47 18.58
N LEU A 130 0.90 -3.44 19.37
CA LEU A 130 0.35 -2.16 18.88
C LEU A 130 1.48 -1.23 18.43
N GLU A 131 1.14 -0.14 17.73
CA GLU A 131 2.09 0.86 17.22
C GLU A 131 2.94 1.51 18.31
N ASP A 132 2.42 1.63 19.53
CA ASP A 132 3.15 2.12 20.71
C ASP A 132 4.15 1.09 21.31
N GLY A 133 4.24 -0.10 20.70
CA GLY A 133 5.10 -1.20 21.14
C GLY A 133 4.49 -2.05 22.26
N THR A 134 3.30 -1.70 22.78
CA THR A 134 2.65 -2.49 23.82
C THR A 134 2.10 -3.80 23.26
N ALA A 135 2.21 -4.87 24.05
CA ALA A 135 1.74 -6.20 23.68
C ALA A 135 0.48 -6.58 24.47
N HIS A 136 -0.52 -7.13 23.76
CA HIS A 136 -1.79 -7.58 24.34
C HIS A 136 -2.10 -9.00 23.89
N ARG A 137 -2.79 -9.77 24.73
CA ARG A 137 -3.30 -11.08 24.35
C ARG A 137 -4.70 -10.98 23.77
N ALA A 138 -4.95 -11.78 22.74
CA ALA A 138 -6.26 -11.93 22.13
C ALA A 138 -6.46 -13.37 21.67
N VAL A 139 -7.66 -13.68 21.19
CA VAL A 139 -7.98 -14.98 20.58
C VAL A 139 -8.55 -14.72 19.20
N THR A 140 -8.09 -15.47 18.18
CA THR A 140 -8.72 -15.38 16.85
C THR A 140 -10.16 -15.89 16.91
N ARG A 141 -11.01 -15.42 15.99
CA ARG A 141 -12.38 -15.93 15.81
C ARG A 141 -12.54 -16.59 14.45
N ASP A 142 -12.10 -15.90 13.41
CA ASP A 142 -12.11 -16.39 12.05
C ASP A 142 -10.92 -15.85 11.25
N ILE A 143 -10.57 -16.57 10.20
CA ILE A 143 -9.53 -16.20 9.24
C ILE A 143 -10.01 -16.45 7.81
N SER A 144 -9.59 -15.59 6.89
CA SER A 144 -9.79 -15.75 5.44
C SER A 144 -8.47 -15.54 4.71
N VAL A 145 -8.51 -15.65 3.38
CA VAL A 145 -7.35 -15.39 2.50
C VAL A 145 -6.84 -13.95 2.51
N SER A 146 -7.59 -13.01 3.10
CA SER A 146 -7.25 -11.57 3.09
C SER A 146 -7.45 -10.88 4.44
N GLY A 147 -8.08 -11.53 5.41
CA GLY A 147 -8.49 -10.89 6.65
C GLY A 147 -8.51 -11.84 7.83
N ILE A 148 -8.52 -11.23 9.01
CA ILE A 148 -8.55 -11.94 10.28
C ILE A 148 -9.45 -11.18 11.26
N ARG A 149 -10.10 -11.94 12.14
CA ARG A 149 -10.89 -11.41 13.24
C ARG A 149 -10.37 -11.97 14.56
N PHE A 150 -10.35 -11.12 15.57
CA PHE A 150 -9.94 -11.50 16.91
C PHE A 150 -10.78 -10.81 17.98
N LEU A 151 -10.84 -11.47 19.13
CA LEU A 151 -11.51 -11.02 20.34
C LEU A 151 -10.45 -10.63 21.38
N GLY A 152 -10.57 -9.44 21.95
CA GLY A 152 -9.64 -8.93 22.97
C GLY A 152 -10.26 -7.86 23.85
N SER A 153 -9.51 -7.34 24.81
CA SER A 153 -9.99 -6.36 25.80
C SER A 153 -9.87 -4.90 25.38
N ARG A 154 -9.58 -4.64 24.10
CA ARG A 154 -9.33 -3.28 23.58
C ARG A 154 -9.98 -3.05 22.23
N SER A 155 -10.45 -1.82 22.04
CA SER A 155 -10.77 -1.33 20.72
C SER A 155 -9.52 -0.90 19.97
N LEU A 156 -9.30 -1.51 18.80
CA LEU A 156 -8.11 -1.27 17.98
C LEU A 156 -8.43 -0.58 16.65
N LEU A 157 -9.63 -0.01 16.51
CA LEU A 157 -10.11 0.59 15.27
C LEU A 157 -9.07 1.55 14.66
N GLY A 158 -8.77 1.33 13.38
CA GLY A 158 -7.86 2.18 12.61
C GLY A 158 -6.37 1.98 12.92
N GLN A 159 -6.00 1.13 13.89
CA GLN A 159 -4.60 0.88 14.20
C GLN A 159 -4.00 -0.15 13.23
N ARG A 160 -2.71 -0.03 12.95
CA ARG A 160 -1.92 -1.13 12.39
C ARG A 160 -1.34 -1.93 13.56
N ILE A 161 -1.47 -3.25 13.51
CA ILE A 161 -0.98 -4.14 14.57
C ILE A 161 -0.08 -5.23 13.98
N VAL A 162 0.83 -5.75 14.80
CA VAL A 162 1.55 -6.99 14.50
C VAL A 162 0.90 -8.13 15.27
N VAL A 163 0.45 -9.16 14.56
CA VAL A 163 -0.17 -10.35 15.13
C VAL A 163 0.84 -11.48 15.10
N ARG A 164 1.14 -12.06 16.26
CA ARG A 164 1.96 -13.25 16.43
C ARG A 164 1.10 -14.43 16.83
N LEU A 165 1.12 -15.44 15.97
CA LEU A 165 0.40 -16.70 16.14
C LEU A 165 1.42 -17.82 16.25
N THR A 166 1.35 -18.60 17.33
CA THR A 166 2.15 -19.81 17.48
C THR A 166 1.23 -21.01 17.33
N LEU A 167 1.47 -21.82 16.30
CA LEU A 167 0.73 -23.06 16.09
C LEU A 167 1.36 -24.22 16.86
N ASN A 168 0.62 -25.34 16.99
CA ASN A 168 1.03 -26.52 17.76
C ASN A 168 2.35 -27.17 17.30
N ASN A 169 2.80 -26.88 16.08
CA ASN A 169 4.08 -27.31 15.54
C ASN A 169 5.26 -26.43 15.99
N GLY A 170 5.02 -25.44 16.85
CA GLY A 170 6.02 -24.47 17.31
C GLY A 170 6.39 -23.42 16.27
N HIS A 171 5.81 -23.46 15.07
CA HIS A 171 6.06 -22.44 14.05
C HIS A 171 5.30 -21.16 14.39
N GLU A 172 6.04 -20.06 14.38
CA GLU A 172 5.48 -18.73 14.57
C GLU A 172 5.13 -18.11 13.21
N HIS A 173 3.89 -17.62 13.12
CA HIS A 173 3.39 -16.85 11.99
C HIS A 173 3.16 -15.43 12.44
N VAL A 174 3.80 -14.48 11.76
CA VAL A 174 3.76 -13.06 12.11
C VAL A 174 3.12 -12.27 10.97
N PHE A 175 2.12 -11.47 11.30
CA PHE A 175 1.34 -10.71 10.33
C PHE A 175 1.31 -9.23 10.71
N SER A 176 1.39 -8.34 9.72
CA SER A 176 0.95 -6.95 9.87
C SER A 176 -0.51 -6.84 9.46
N VAL A 177 -1.37 -6.31 10.32
CA VAL A 177 -2.82 -6.22 10.08
C VAL A 177 -3.30 -4.78 10.29
N ARG A 178 -4.14 -4.26 9.39
CA ARG A 178 -4.84 -2.98 9.59
C ARG A 178 -6.24 -3.26 10.11
N ILE A 179 -6.59 -2.68 11.25
CA ILE A 179 -7.92 -2.86 11.84
C ILE A 179 -8.90 -1.89 11.19
N LEU A 180 -9.96 -2.45 10.60
CA LEU A 180 -10.93 -1.72 9.79
C LEU A 180 -12.23 -1.47 10.53
N TRP A 181 -12.57 -2.35 11.47
CA TRP A 181 -13.76 -2.20 12.30
C TRP A 181 -13.53 -2.82 13.67
N THR A 182 -14.27 -2.30 14.65
CA THR A 182 -14.32 -2.83 16.01
C THR A 182 -15.77 -2.80 16.49
N CYS A 183 -16.19 -3.85 17.20
CA CYS A 183 -17.50 -3.95 17.84
C CYS A 183 -17.32 -4.39 19.29
N GLU A 184 -17.94 -3.69 20.24
CA GLU A 184 -18.01 -4.16 21.63
C GLU A 184 -19.04 -5.29 21.72
N VAL A 185 -18.67 -6.39 22.40
CA VAL A 185 -19.51 -7.59 22.51
C VAL A 185 -19.89 -7.94 23.95
N GLY A 186 -19.51 -7.09 24.91
CA GLY A 186 -19.84 -7.22 26.34
C GLY A 186 -18.60 -7.21 27.24
N ASP A 187 -18.74 -6.79 28.50
CA ASP A 187 -17.69 -6.82 29.53
C ASP A 187 -16.34 -6.24 29.10
N SER A 188 -16.34 -5.12 28.35
CA SER A 188 -15.14 -4.53 27.75
C SER A 188 -14.36 -5.48 26.83
N LEU A 189 -15.03 -6.47 26.24
CA LEU A 189 -14.53 -7.29 25.15
C LEU A 189 -14.93 -6.69 23.81
N TYR A 190 -13.98 -6.73 22.89
CA TYR A 190 -14.08 -6.14 21.57
C TYR A 190 -13.72 -7.18 20.53
N GLU A 191 -14.61 -7.34 19.56
CA GLU A 191 -14.30 -7.97 18.30
C GLU A 191 -13.65 -6.95 17.38
N ASN A 192 -12.49 -7.30 16.85
CA ASN A 192 -11.73 -6.47 15.95
C ASN A 192 -11.51 -7.23 14.65
N GLY A 193 -11.88 -6.62 13.53
CA GLY A 193 -11.68 -7.18 12.21
C GLY A 193 -10.72 -6.34 11.38
N GLY A 194 -9.77 -7.00 10.74
CA GLY A 194 -8.75 -6.34 9.94
C GLY A 194 -8.36 -7.09 8.69
N SER A 195 -7.68 -6.36 7.81
CA SER A 195 -7.06 -6.91 6.60
C SER A 195 -5.58 -7.16 6.84
N VAL A 196 -5.10 -8.32 6.40
CA VAL A 196 -3.67 -8.67 6.48
C VAL A 196 -2.93 -7.93 5.38
N LEU A 197 -1.97 -7.09 5.78
CA LEU A 197 -1.16 -6.29 4.86
C LEU A 197 0.08 -7.05 4.39
N GLN A 198 0.72 -7.78 5.30
CA GLN A 198 2.01 -8.40 5.05
C GLN A 198 2.27 -9.56 6.02
N VAL A 199 2.99 -10.60 5.54
CA VAL A 199 3.64 -11.60 6.38
C VAL A 199 5.04 -11.10 6.75
N LEU A 200 5.35 -11.10 8.05
CA LEU A 200 6.62 -10.63 8.59
C LEU A 200 7.51 -11.82 8.96
N SER A 201 8.82 -11.56 9.09
CA SER A 201 9.75 -12.53 9.64
C SER A 201 9.45 -12.75 11.14
N PRO A 202 9.64 -13.96 11.70
CA PRO A 202 9.51 -14.22 13.14
C PRO A 202 10.32 -13.23 14.01
N ASP A 203 11.49 -12.83 13.52
CA ASP A 203 12.39 -11.90 14.22
C ASP A 203 11.89 -10.45 14.27
N THR A 204 10.80 -10.10 13.57
CA THR A 204 10.29 -8.73 13.45
C THR A 204 9.63 -8.24 14.75
N LYS A 205 10.43 -7.69 15.67
CA LYS A 205 9.96 -7.21 16.99
C LYS A 205 9.13 -5.92 16.94
N SER A 206 9.21 -5.16 15.85
CA SER A 206 8.56 -3.87 15.67
C SER A 206 8.02 -3.73 14.25
N PHE A 207 7.13 -2.75 14.02
CA PHE A 207 6.69 -2.44 12.67
C PHE A 207 7.91 -2.18 11.78
N PRO A 208 7.98 -2.75 10.57
CA PRO A 208 8.98 -2.33 9.61
C PRO A 208 8.74 -0.84 9.35
N SER A 209 9.68 -0.02 9.79
CA SER A 209 9.74 1.41 9.49
C SER A 209 10.01 1.52 7.99
N GLY A 210 8.94 1.71 7.22
CA GLY A 210 8.99 1.75 5.76
C GLY A 210 7.96 2.73 5.22
N GLU A 211 8.49 3.89 4.81
CA GLU A 211 8.06 4.72 3.69
C GLU A 211 6.65 5.35 3.82
N THR A 212 6.60 6.49 4.53
CA THR A 212 5.66 7.58 4.21
C THR A 212 5.96 8.20 2.86
#